data_AF-A0A3N5RL39-F1
#
_entry.id   AF-A0A3N5RL39-F1
#
_cell.length_a   1.000
_cell.length_b   1.000
_cell.length_c   1.000
_cell.angle_alpha   90.00
_cell.angle_beta   90.00
_cell.angle_gamma   90.00
#
_symmetry.space_group_name_H-M   'P 1'
#
loop_
_entity.id
_entity.type
_entity.pdbx_description
1 polymer ?
#
loop_
_entity_poly.entity_id
_entity_poly.type
_entity_poly.pdbx_seq_one_letter_code
_entity_poly.pdbx_strand_id
1 'polypeptide(L)'
;MGKQPQDPMDSSERNSSAATGADDETALREILGYLNFSRGSPDAKFERNMNRFASRLAPAEDGPEFSRLLGERLRALSAAGGAFADSVQATAVISLVFDQVLPAYQRHHADLLAHVEPAWFHQSLFVARVFEAVLAQGGPWDETSRIVPGALGQLNDYLGHRPVAVLENRRRMQPYDHERFRPVPLYLKNVGVADGPYCALIGKALEVLQTIPADVLAASHFDFERLDELALDLRAYDNSHPVYRRTNYTFGEWDPHCLDVSGRYRRFVVREIILEALADWMRHAQDVSPEEQICEAAAVLAGTMLMAASISGAGPDTHDSSVSLTSLLPRVARQRDAFYQLLLQSMSGKHAERLRREAQVVQQPFGKIRQHLNLSLANYGCQQLQRSQLAWLYARMGYAEAARRQARIIPAASTRFETEIQLQLTQALLEAECGTVALGAEALARAEELLRRGIDCGALVDPWNILGFQGQFPLFAAREDSVPDPRIDRLLALMDQLFNAFSRVECEAAAQGDSIVVADLQQRFTTLAEFWDKFAATTVADLQPVYGG
;
A
#
# COMPACT_ATOMS: atom_id res chain seq x y z
N MET A 1 14.64 34.67 37.33
CA MET A 1 13.24 34.72 37.82
C MET A 1 12.33 34.37 36.65
N GLY A 2 11.73 33.19 36.69
CA GLY A 2 10.88 32.66 35.62
C GLY A 2 10.78 31.15 35.79
N LYS A 3 9.62 30.69 36.28
CA LYS A 3 9.33 29.31 36.70
C LYS A 3 9.41 28.34 35.51
N GLN A 4 10.15 27.25 35.68
CA GLN A 4 10.00 26.01 34.91
C GLN A 4 8.67 25.35 35.29
N PRO A 5 7.89 24.81 34.33
CA PRO A 5 6.85 23.85 34.65
C PRO A 5 7.48 22.47 34.89
N GLN A 6 7.17 21.88 36.04
CA GLN A 6 7.50 20.52 36.43
C GLN A 6 6.58 19.55 35.67
N ASP A 7 7.17 18.65 34.89
CA ASP A 7 6.53 17.39 34.51
C ASP A 7 6.46 16.47 35.74
N PRO A 8 5.32 15.85 36.07
CA PRO A 8 5.33 14.65 36.87
C PRO A 8 5.57 13.45 35.96
N MET A 9 6.84 13.03 35.89
CA MET A 9 7.17 11.62 35.71
C MET A 9 6.56 10.85 36.88
N ASP A 10 5.50 10.08 36.63
CA ASP A 10 5.18 8.91 37.45
C ASP A 10 5.49 7.66 36.64
N SER A 11 6.78 7.32 36.65
CA SER A 11 7.32 6.05 36.20
C SER A 11 7.53 5.16 37.42
N SER A 12 6.47 4.49 37.87
CA SER A 12 6.61 3.31 38.71
C SER A 12 5.41 2.37 38.53
N GLU A 13 5.73 1.07 38.37
CA GLU A 13 4.81 -0.08 38.38
C GLU A 13 3.99 -0.39 37.11
N ARG A 14 4.67 -0.58 35.96
CA ARG A 14 4.21 -1.61 35.01
C ARG A 14 4.73 -2.97 35.46
N ASN A 15 3.91 -3.65 36.26
CA ASN A 15 4.13 -5.04 36.64
C ASN A 15 4.20 -5.91 35.38
N SER A 16 5.40 -6.39 35.06
CA SER A 16 5.72 -7.36 34.03
C SER A 16 5.29 -8.77 34.47
N SER A 17 3.98 -9.03 34.41
CA SER A 17 3.35 -10.34 34.21
C SER A 17 1.84 -10.19 34.44
N ALA A 18 1.14 -9.64 33.45
CA ALA A 18 -0.31 -9.74 33.46
C ALA A 18 -0.68 -11.23 33.30
N ALA A 19 -1.06 -11.87 34.40
CA ALA A 19 -1.55 -13.24 34.42
C ALA A 19 -2.64 -13.39 33.35
N THR A 20 -2.43 -14.30 32.39
CA THR A 20 -3.42 -14.63 31.37
C THR A 20 -4.70 -15.08 32.06
N GLY A 21 -5.82 -14.41 31.77
CA GLY A 21 -7.12 -14.82 32.31
C GLY A 21 -7.53 -16.20 31.80
N ALA A 22 -8.47 -16.87 32.46
CA ALA A 22 -8.97 -18.19 32.03
C ALA A 22 -9.49 -18.19 30.58
N ASP A 23 -10.05 -17.07 30.13
CA ASP A 23 -10.52 -16.88 28.76
C ASP A 23 -9.35 -16.73 27.76
N ASP A 24 -8.26 -16.07 28.17
CA ASP A 24 -7.05 -15.96 27.34
C ASP A 24 -6.37 -17.32 27.18
N GLU A 25 -6.33 -18.11 28.25
CA GLU A 25 -5.82 -19.48 28.22
C GLU A 25 -6.60 -20.37 27.25
N THR A 26 -7.92 -20.20 27.22
CA THR A 26 -8.78 -20.91 26.27
C THR A 26 -8.50 -20.45 24.83
N ALA A 27 -8.40 -19.15 24.60
CA ALA A 27 -8.09 -18.59 23.28
C ALA A 27 -6.72 -19.04 22.75
N LEU A 28 -5.68 -19.04 23.60
CA LEU A 28 -4.33 -19.53 23.23
C LEU A 28 -4.36 -21.01 22.85
N ARG A 29 -5.07 -21.84 23.62
CA ARG A 29 -5.23 -23.27 23.30
C ARG A 29 -5.93 -23.47 21.96
N GLU A 30 -6.92 -22.66 21.63
CA GLU A 30 -7.63 -22.71 20.35
C GLU A 30 -6.75 -22.26 19.18
N ILE A 31 -5.96 -21.20 19.36
CA ILE A 31 -4.95 -20.76 18.39
C ILE A 31 -3.96 -21.90 18.11
N LEU A 32 -3.36 -22.48 19.15
CA LEU A 32 -2.43 -23.59 19.01
C LEU A 32 -3.08 -24.83 18.38
N GLY A 33 -4.36 -25.09 18.69
CA GLY A 33 -5.13 -26.15 18.05
C GLY A 33 -5.27 -25.93 16.55
N TYR A 34 -5.62 -24.71 16.13
CA TYR A 34 -5.66 -24.36 14.71
C TYR A 34 -4.29 -24.54 14.05
N LEU A 35 -3.22 -24.00 14.65
CA LEU A 35 -1.86 -24.11 14.10
C LEU A 35 -1.39 -25.56 13.96
N ASN A 36 -1.83 -26.46 14.86
CA ASN A 36 -1.38 -27.85 14.85
C ASN A 36 -2.15 -28.77 13.88
N PHE A 37 -3.40 -28.43 13.53
CA PHE A 37 -4.27 -29.33 12.76
C PHE A 37 -4.81 -28.75 11.46
N SER A 38 -4.78 -27.43 11.29
CA SER A 38 -5.26 -26.77 10.08
C SER A 38 -4.31 -26.98 8.91
N ARG A 39 -4.86 -26.86 7.70
CA ARG A 39 -4.13 -26.77 6.42
C ARG A 39 -4.10 -25.34 5.87
N GLY A 40 -4.37 -24.34 6.71
CA GLY A 40 -4.32 -22.92 6.32
C GLY A 40 -5.59 -22.37 5.68
N SER A 41 -6.73 -23.08 5.80
CA SER A 41 -8.02 -22.51 5.41
C SER A 41 -8.44 -21.42 6.41
N PRO A 42 -8.95 -20.26 5.95
CA PRO A 42 -9.40 -19.20 6.85
C PRO A 42 -10.39 -19.69 7.90
N ASP A 43 -10.17 -19.33 9.16
CA ASP A 43 -11.03 -19.70 10.28
C ASP A 43 -11.32 -18.49 11.19
N ALA A 44 -12.59 -18.07 11.22
CA ALA A 44 -13.00 -16.87 11.92
C ALA A 44 -12.76 -16.94 13.44
N LYS A 45 -12.72 -18.14 14.03
CA LYS A 45 -12.45 -18.32 15.46
C LYS A 45 -10.97 -18.09 15.76
N PHE A 46 -10.08 -18.67 14.97
CA PHE A 46 -8.64 -18.41 15.01
C PHE A 46 -8.34 -16.92 14.78
N GLU A 47 -8.85 -16.32 13.70
CA GLU A 47 -8.62 -14.90 13.37
C GLU A 47 -9.10 -13.97 14.51
N ARG A 48 -10.25 -14.27 15.13
CA ARG A 48 -10.75 -13.49 16.28
C ARG A 48 -9.86 -13.63 17.52
N ASN A 49 -9.38 -14.84 17.80
CA ASN A 49 -8.45 -15.06 18.90
C ASN A 49 -7.10 -14.38 18.63
N MET A 50 -6.61 -14.37 17.38
CA MET A 50 -5.43 -13.58 16.99
C MET A 50 -5.65 -12.09 17.25
N ASN A 51 -6.82 -11.56 16.90
CA ASN A 51 -7.18 -10.16 17.13
C ASN A 51 -7.20 -9.77 18.61
N ARG A 52 -7.62 -10.69 19.50
CA ARG A 52 -7.61 -10.50 20.95
C ARG A 52 -6.21 -10.22 21.51
N PHE A 53 -5.17 -10.76 20.88
CA PHE A 53 -3.77 -10.62 21.31
C PHE A 53 -2.98 -9.57 20.52
N ALA A 54 -3.65 -8.66 19.81
CA ALA A 54 -3.01 -7.63 18.97
C ALA A 54 -1.91 -6.84 19.70
N SER A 55 -2.15 -6.44 20.95
CA SER A 55 -1.18 -5.69 21.75
C SER A 55 0.12 -6.46 22.06
N ARG A 56 0.11 -7.80 21.98
CA ARG A 56 1.27 -8.67 22.24
C ARG A 56 2.04 -9.05 20.96
N LEU A 57 1.51 -8.71 19.79
CA LEU A 57 2.12 -9.00 18.50
C LEU A 57 3.14 -7.95 18.06
N ALA A 58 3.12 -6.76 18.69
CA ALA A 58 4.02 -5.67 18.37
C ALA A 58 5.49 -6.11 18.45
N PRO A 59 6.36 -5.62 17.54
CA PRO A 59 7.77 -5.92 17.58
C PRO A 59 8.40 -5.34 18.86
N ALA A 60 9.17 -6.17 19.57
CA ALA A 60 9.97 -5.77 20.74
C ALA A 60 11.45 -6.14 20.50
N GLU A 61 12.37 -5.59 21.30
CA GLU A 61 13.82 -5.82 21.14
C GLU A 61 14.19 -7.32 21.16
N ASP A 62 13.50 -8.12 21.98
CA ASP A 62 13.70 -9.57 22.11
C ASP A 62 12.82 -10.41 21.15
N GLY A 63 12.18 -9.77 20.16
CA GLY A 63 11.17 -10.39 19.29
C GLY A 63 9.74 -10.30 19.85
N PRO A 64 8.70 -10.68 19.08
CA PRO A 64 7.31 -10.49 19.50
C PRO A 64 6.96 -11.32 20.74
N GLU A 65 6.44 -10.67 21.80
CA GLU A 65 6.03 -11.33 23.05
C GLU A 65 5.10 -12.53 22.78
N PHE A 66 4.22 -12.37 21.80
CA PHE A 66 3.26 -13.39 21.40
C PHE A 66 3.92 -14.69 20.91
N SER A 67 5.05 -14.63 20.20
CA SER A 67 5.76 -15.84 19.74
C SER A 67 6.25 -16.67 20.93
N ARG A 68 6.87 -16.00 21.92
CA ARG A 68 7.31 -16.64 23.16
C ARG A 68 6.13 -17.23 23.95
N LEU A 69 5.04 -16.50 24.06
CA LEU A 69 3.82 -16.93 24.74
C LEU A 69 3.23 -18.21 24.10
N LEU A 70 3.14 -18.25 22.77
CA LEU A 70 2.68 -19.45 22.04
C LEU A 70 3.64 -20.64 22.28
N GLY A 71 4.96 -20.41 22.21
CA GLY A 71 5.95 -21.46 22.41
C GLY A 71 5.99 -22.02 23.84
N GLU A 72 5.82 -21.19 24.87
CA GLU A 72 5.67 -21.62 26.26
C GLU A 72 4.39 -22.44 26.45
N ARG A 73 3.27 -21.95 25.91
CA ARG A 73 1.99 -22.62 26.08
C ARG A 73 1.91 -23.95 25.32
N LEU A 74 2.49 -24.02 24.12
CA LEU A 74 2.56 -25.25 23.34
C LEU A 74 3.37 -26.33 24.05
N ARG A 75 4.51 -25.97 24.66
CA ARG A 75 5.31 -26.90 25.49
C ARG A 75 4.51 -27.43 26.68
N ALA A 76 3.77 -26.58 27.37
CA ALA A 76 2.92 -26.99 28.48
C ALA A 76 1.79 -27.94 28.03
N LEU A 77 1.15 -27.67 26.88
CA LEU A 77 0.10 -28.53 26.32
C LEU A 77 0.66 -29.86 25.82
N SER A 78 1.84 -29.86 25.20
CA SER A 78 2.51 -31.09 24.74
C SER A 78 2.91 -31.98 25.92
N ALA A 79 3.43 -31.41 27.00
CA ALA A 79 3.75 -32.15 28.23
C ALA A 79 2.50 -32.74 28.91
N ALA A 80 1.35 -32.08 28.81
CA ALA A 80 0.07 -32.59 29.31
C ALA A 80 -0.51 -33.73 28.44
N GLY A 81 -0.01 -33.91 27.20
CA GLY A 81 -0.43 -34.97 26.28
C GLY A 81 -1.79 -34.74 25.61
N GLY A 82 -2.38 -35.82 25.09
CA GLY A 82 -3.65 -35.78 24.36
C GLY A 82 -3.47 -35.27 22.92
N ALA A 83 -4.32 -34.35 22.47
CA ALA A 83 -4.30 -33.83 21.10
C ALA A 83 -2.96 -33.14 20.76
N PHE A 84 -2.29 -32.54 21.73
CA PHE A 84 -1.01 -31.83 21.52
C PHE A 84 0.23 -32.71 21.74
N ALA A 85 0.07 -34.03 21.85
CA ALA A 85 1.21 -34.94 22.02
C ALA A 85 2.21 -34.85 20.85
N ASP A 86 1.70 -34.72 19.62
CA ASP A 86 2.48 -34.30 18.45
C ASP A 86 2.22 -32.82 18.19
N SER A 87 3.22 -31.99 18.46
CA SER A 87 3.18 -30.53 18.23
C SER A 87 4.17 -30.08 17.17
N VAL A 88 4.68 -30.98 16.32
CA VAL A 88 5.74 -30.68 15.34
C VAL A 88 5.29 -29.58 14.38
N GLN A 89 4.06 -29.67 13.87
CA GLN A 89 3.49 -28.69 12.96
C GLN A 89 3.39 -27.30 13.62
N ALA A 90 2.72 -27.19 14.78
CA ALA A 90 2.55 -25.91 15.44
C ALA A 90 3.89 -25.25 15.80
N THR A 91 4.86 -26.02 16.32
CA THR A 91 6.20 -25.52 16.63
C THR A 91 6.90 -24.95 15.39
N ALA A 92 6.88 -25.70 14.28
CA ALA A 92 7.55 -25.29 13.05
C ALA A 92 6.88 -24.07 12.42
N VAL A 93 5.54 -24.04 12.38
CA VAL A 93 4.77 -22.93 11.81
C VAL A 93 4.99 -21.63 12.57
N ILE A 94 5.03 -21.66 13.92
CA ILE A 94 5.33 -20.48 14.74
C ILE A 94 6.71 -19.91 14.38
N SER A 95 7.74 -20.76 14.32
CA SER A 95 9.09 -20.32 13.95
C SER A 95 9.16 -19.81 12.51
N LEU A 96 8.55 -20.51 11.55
CA LEU A 96 8.51 -20.08 10.15
C LEU A 96 7.88 -18.70 9.98
N VAL A 97 6.76 -18.41 10.65
CA VAL A 97 6.07 -17.12 10.54
C VAL A 97 6.94 -15.98 11.08
N PHE A 98 7.43 -16.10 12.33
CA PHE A 98 8.12 -15.01 13.00
C PHE A 98 9.59 -14.86 12.57
N ASP A 99 10.30 -15.96 12.34
CA ASP A 99 11.74 -15.95 12.08
C ASP A 99 12.08 -15.85 10.59
N GLN A 100 11.16 -16.29 9.71
CA GLN A 100 11.44 -16.40 8.27
C GLN A 100 10.50 -15.57 7.41
N VAL A 101 9.19 -15.81 7.46
CA VAL A 101 8.23 -15.23 6.50
C VAL A 101 7.98 -13.75 6.75
N LEU A 102 7.76 -13.30 7.98
CA LEU A 102 7.60 -11.87 8.28
C LEU A 102 8.85 -11.06 7.89
N PRO A 103 10.09 -11.46 8.28
CA PRO A 103 11.30 -10.79 7.80
C PRO A 103 11.49 -10.87 6.28
N ALA A 104 11.13 -11.99 5.64
CA ALA A 104 11.21 -12.12 4.18
C ALA A 104 10.21 -11.20 3.48
N TYR A 105 9.00 -11.04 4.01
CA TYR A 105 7.98 -10.13 3.49
C TYR A 105 8.46 -8.68 3.57
N GLN A 106 9.01 -8.26 4.72
CA GLN A 106 9.58 -6.92 4.88
C GLN A 106 10.75 -6.66 3.91
N ARG A 107 11.65 -7.64 3.71
CA ARG A 107 12.75 -7.51 2.75
C ARG A 107 12.26 -7.45 1.30
N HIS A 108 11.28 -8.27 0.94
CA HIS A 108 10.69 -8.28 -0.39
C HIS A 108 10.02 -6.93 -0.73
N HIS A 109 9.39 -6.31 0.28
CA HIS A 109 8.72 -5.02 0.16
C HIS A 109 9.56 -3.81 0.60
N ALA A 110 10.87 -3.99 0.82
CA ALA A 110 11.75 -2.93 1.28
C ALA A 110 11.84 -1.75 0.31
N ASP A 111 11.47 -1.96 -0.96
CA ASP A 111 11.37 -0.90 -1.95
C ASP A 111 10.02 -0.21 -1.97
N LEU A 112 8.94 -0.96 -2.16
CA LEU A 112 7.59 -0.40 -2.27
C LEU A 112 7.11 0.23 -0.95
N LEU A 113 7.39 -0.44 0.18
CA LEU A 113 6.87 -0.12 1.51
C LEU A 113 7.98 0.36 2.46
N ALA A 114 9.08 0.91 1.93
CA ALA A 114 10.25 1.37 2.69
C ALA A 114 9.94 2.32 3.87
N HIS A 115 8.82 3.03 3.78
CA HIS A 115 8.38 4.07 4.71
C HIS A 115 7.42 3.55 5.78
N VAL A 116 6.90 2.33 5.61
CA VAL A 116 5.91 1.73 6.48
C VAL A 116 6.58 1.36 7.80
N GLU A 117 5.98 1.77 8.91
CA GLU A 117 6.48 1.42 10.23
C GLU A 117 6.43 -0.10 10.47
N PRO A 118 7.45 -0.70 11.11
CA PRO A 118 7.50 -2.14 11.33
C PRO A 118 6.26 -2.73 12.02
N ALA A 119 5.60 -1.95 12.89
CA ALA A 119 4.40 -2.37 13.60
C ALA A 119 3.25 -2.80 12.68
N TRP A 120 3.14 -2.21 11.47
CA TRP A 120 2.09 -2.58 10.51
C TRP A 120 2.22 -4.02 10.00
N PHE A 121 3.45 -4.54 9.89
CA PHE A 121 3.68 -5.95 9.51
C PHE A 121 3.36 -6.93 10.64
N HIS A 122 3.02 -6.42 11.83
CA HIS A 122 2.66 -7.19 13.02
C HIS A 122 1.20 -6.98 13.43
N GLN A 123 0.38 -6.35 12.57
CA GLN A 123 -1.05 -6.20 12.81
C GLN A 123 -1.71 -7.60 12.94
N SER A 124 -2.60 -7.77 13.90
CA SER A 124 -3.21 -9.06 14.27
C SER A 124 -3.81 -9.89 13.13
N LEU A 125 -4.64 -9.27 12.30
CA LEU A 125 -5.31 -9.93 11.18
C LEU A 125 -4.35 -10.12 10.00
N PHE A 126 -3.35 -9.25 9.83
CA PHE A 126 -2.27 -9.49 8.89
C PHE A 126 -1.46 -10.73 9.27
N VAL A 127 -1.04 -10.84 10.54
CA VAL A 127 -0.30 -12.01 11.04
C VAL A 127 -1.15 -13.28 10.95
N ALA A 128 -2.47 -13.21 11.17
CA ALA A 128 -3.36 -14.34 10.92
C ALA A 128 -3.30 -14.82 9.46
N ARG A 129 -3.33 -13.91 8.48
CA ARG A 129 -3.17 -14.24 7.05
C ARG A 129 -1.79 -14.84 6.74
N VAL A 130 -0.73 -14.42 7.44
CA VAL A 130 0.61 -15.00 7.30
C VAL A 130 0.63 -16.45 7.82
N PHE A 131 0.01 -16.72 8.97
CA PHE A 131 -0.14 -18.10 9.48
C PHE A 131 -0.89 -18.99 8.49
N GLU A 132 -2.00 -18.52 7.95
CA GLU A 132 -2.79 -19.25 6.95
C GLU A 132 -1.97 -19.53 5.68
N ALA A 133 -1.24 -18.55 5.17
CA ALA A 133 -0.38 -18.69 3.99
C ALA A 133 0.75 -19.71 4.21
N VAL A 134 1.38 -19.72 5.40
CA VAL A 134 2.40 -20.72 5.76
C VAL A 134 1.79 -22.11 5.88
N LEU A 135 0.67 -22.25 6.57
CA LEU A 135 -0.02 -23.53 6.74
C LEU A 135 -0.49 -24.12 5.40
N ALA A 136 -0.92 -23.27 4.46
CA ALA A 136 -1.33 -23.67 3.13
C ALA A 136 -0.21 -24.29 2.29
N GLN A 137 1.07 -24.01 2.61
CA GLN A 137 2.21 -24.64 1.91
C GLN A 137 2.38 -26.11 2.28
N GLY A 138 1.89 -26.53 3.45
CA GLY A 138 2.01 -27.89 3.97
C GLY A 138 3.45 -28.32 4.29
N GLY A 139 3.56 -29.41 5.06
CA GLY A 139 4.85 -30.06 5.36
C GLY A 139 5.48 -30.74 4.12
N PRO A 140 6.76 -31.13 4.17
CA PRO A 140 7.67 -31.06 5.32
C PRO A 140 8.01 -29.62 5.75
N TRP A 141 7.99 -29.35 7.06
CA TRP A 141 8.09 -27.99 7.62
C TRP A 141 9.52 -27.45 7.73
N ASP A 142 10.52 -28.29 7.46
CA ASP A 142 11.94 -27.94 7.36
C ASP A 142 12.33 -27.36 5.99
N GLU A 143 11.44 -27.45 4.99
CA GLU A 143 11.66 -26.93 3.63
C GLU A 143 11.41 -25.41 3.51
N THR A 144 12.12 -24.62 4.32
CA THR A 144 11.99 -23.15 4.36
C THR A 144 12.14 -22.49 2.99
N SER A 145 13.03 -23.01 2.12
CA SER A 145 13.26 -22.50 0.76
C SER A 145 12.07 -22.68 -0.18
N ARG A 146 11.15 -23.60 0.11
CA ARG A 146 9.88 -23.77 -0.61
C ARG A 146 8.77 -22.96 0.05
N ILE A 147 8.65 -23.06 1.38
CA ILE A 147 7.55 -22.48 2.14
C ILE A 147 7.57 -20.96 2.08
N VAL A 148 8.74 -20.32 2.25
CA VAL A 148 8.82 -18.86 2.29
C VAL A 148 8.39 -18.23 0.95
N PRO A 149 8.96 -18.61 -0.21
CA PRO A 149 8.50 -18.05 -1.49
C PRO A 149 7.05 -18.38 -1.79
N GLY A 150 6.57 -19.59 -1.47
CA GLY A 150 5.18 -19.98 -1.67
C GLY A 150 4.19 -19.14 -0.85
N ALA A 151 4.51 -18.90 0.43
CA ALA A 151 3.71 -18.04 1.30
C ALA A 151 3.74 -16.57 0.81
N LEU A 152 4.90 -16.05 0.39
CA LEU A 152 4.98 -14.68 -0.17
C LEU A 152 4.15 -14.55 -1.45
N GLY A 153 4.22 -15.52 -2.36
CA GLY A 153 3.41 -15.52 -3.59
C GLY A 153 1.91 -15.56 -3.32
N GLN A 154 1.48 -16.26 -2.27
CA GLN A 154 0.07 -16.27 -1.83
C GLN A 154 -0.36 -14.96 -1.17
N LEU A 155 0.52 -14.35 -0.36
CA LEU A 155 0.23 -13.09 0.34
C LEU A 155 0.16 -11.92 -0.64
N ASN A 156 1.07 -11.84 -1.61
CA ASN A 156 1.18 -10.75 -2.59
C ASN A 156 0.06 -10.81 -3.65
N ASP A 157 -1.18 -10.64 -3.20
CA ASP A 157 -2.39 -10.87 -3.99
C ASP A 157 -3.03 -9.57 -4.53
N TYR A 158 -2.61 -8.40 -4.06
CA TYR A 158 -3.19 -7.11 -4.42
C TYR A 158 -2.22 -6.24 -5.21
N LEU A 159 -2.78 -5.48 -6.17
CA LEU A 159 -2.06 -4.56 -7.05
C LEU A 159 -2.77 -3.20 -7.16
N GLY A 160 -4.10 -3.21 -7.15
CA GLY A 160 -4.95 -2.06 -7.46
C GLY A 160 -5.10 -1.82 -8.97
N HIS A 161 -5.54 -0.62 -9.35
CA HIS A 161 -5.68 -0.22 -10.76
C HIS A 161 -4.33 -0.09 -11.47
N ARG A 162 -3.94 -1.16 -12.19
CA ARG A 162 -2.73 -1.24 -13.00
C ARG A 162 -3.06 -1.68 -14.43
N PRO A 163 -3.16 -0.74 -15.39
CA PRO A 163 -3.28 -1.07 -16.81
C PRO A 163 -2.05 -1.88 -17.25
N VAL A 164 -2.26 -2.94 -18.03
CA VAL A 164 -1.19 -3.84 -18.47
C VAL A 164 -1.07 -3.77 -19.99
N ALA A 165 0.12 -3.45 -20.48
CA ALA A 165 0.39 -3.37 -21.91
C ALA A 165 0.11 -4.72 -22.61
N VAL A 166 -0.59 -4.66 -23.74
CA VAL A 166 -0.78 -5.80 -24.65
C VAL A 166 -0.08 -5.45 -25.96
N LEU A 167 0.98 -6.20 -26.28
CA LEU A 167 1.77 -5.98 -27.48
C LEU A 167 1.05 -6.54 -28.72
N GLU A 168 1.50 -6.15 -29.93
CA GLU A 168 0.88 -6.55 -31.21
C GLU A 168 0.80 -8.06 -31.41
N ASN A 169 1.78 -8.81 -30.88
CA ASN A 169 1.78 -10.28 -30.85
C ASN A 169 0.76 -10.89 -29.86
N ARG A 170 -0.13 -10.06 -29.29
CA ARG A 170 -1.13 -10.39 -28.27
C ARG A 170 -0.54 -10.96 -26.98
N ARG A 171 0.76 -10.79 -26.75
CA ARG A 171 1.36 -11.08 -25.43
C ARG A 171 0.91 -9.99 -24.48
N ARG A 172 0.04 -10.37 -23.55
CA ARG A 172 -0.28 -9.58 -22.37
C ARG A 172 0.90 -9.69 -21.44
N MET A 173 1.54 -8.56 -21.14
CA MET A 173 2.57 -8.52 -20.11
C MET A 173 1.96 -8.94 -18.77
N GLN A 174 2.78 -9.39 -17.83
CA GLN A 174 2.31 -9.60 -16.45
C GLN A 174 2.87 -8.46 -15.60
N PRO A 175 2.12 -7.99 -14.59
CA PRO A 175 2.68 -7.12 -13.56
C PRO A 175 3.91 -7.76 -12.93
N TYR A 176 4.86 -6.94 -12.47
CA TYR A 176 6.05 -7.44 -11.79
C TYR A 176 5.69 -7.93 -10.38
N ASP A 177 6.42 -8.93 -9.88
CA ASP A 177 6.12 -9.57 -8.60
C ASP A 177 6.19 -8.58 -7.42
N HIS A 178 7.15 -7.64 -7.46
CA HIS A 178 7.35 -6.62 -6.42
C HIS A 178 6.35 -5.45 -6.49
N GLU A 179 5.47 -5.38 -7.50
CA GLU A 179 4.34 -4.44 -7.51
C GLU A 179 3.19 -4.92 -6.61
N ARG A 180 3.09 -6.25 -6.41
CA ARG A 180 2.01 -6.88 -5.65
C ARG A 180 2.38 -6.99 -4.19
N PHE A 181 1.45 -6.72 -3.30
CA PHE A 181 1.64 -6.89 -1.85
C PHE A 181 0.33 -7.34 -1.20
N ARG A 182 0.38 -7.67 0.09
CA ARG A 182 -0.82 -7.95 0.89
C ARG A 182 -1.27 -6.67 1.61
N PRO A 183 -2.46 -6.11 1.31
CA PRO A 183 -3.00 -5.01 2.07
C PRO A 183 -3.36 -5.48 3.49
N VAL A 184 -3.23 -4.59 4.46
CA VAL A 184 -3.42 -4.96 5.88
C VAL A 184 -4.92 -5.06 6.17
N PRO A 185 -5.45 -6.20 6.61
CA PRO A 185 -6.87 -6.33 6.92
C PRO A 185 -7.25 -5.43 8.11
N LEU A 186 -8.23 -4.57 7.91
CA LEU A 186 -8.85 -3.72 8.95
C LEU A 186 -10.16 -4.31 9.47
N TYR A 187 -10.83 -5.15 8.68
CA TYR A 187 -12.00 -5.92 9.09
C TYR A 187 -12.08 -7.20 8.29
N LEU A 188 -12.50 -8.28 8.96
CA LEU A 188 -12.82 -9.56 8.35
C LEU A 188 -14.24 -9.99 8.73
N LYS A 189 -14.98 -10.51 7.76
CA LYS A 189 -16.34 -11.00 7.97
C LYS A 189 -16.34 -12.14 9.00
N ASN A 190 -17.30 -12.09 9.92
CA ASN A 190 -17.42 -12.99 11.07
C ASN A 190 -16.32 -12.87 12.13
N VAL A 191 -15.31 -12.01 11.93
CA VAL A 191 -14.25 -11.75 12.92
C VAL A 191 -14.50 -10.42 13.63
N GLY A 192 -14.72 -9.36 12.84
CA GLY A 192 -14.84 -7.98 13.32
C GLY A 192 -13.67 -7.11 12.87
N VAL A 193 -13.57 -5.94 13.49
CA VAL A 193 -12.56 -4.92 13.18
C VAL A 193 -11.25 -5.25 13.87
N ALA A 194 -10.15 -5.06 13.15
CA ALA A 194 -8.81 -5.25 13.65
C ALA A 194 -8.49 -4.24 14.77
N ASP A 195 -7.88 -4.71 15.85
CA ASP A 195 -7.38 -3.82 16.89
C ASP A 195 -6.22 -2.97 16.35
N GLY A 196 -6.21 -1.69 16.70
CA GLY A 196 -5.26 -0.72 16.15
C GLY A 196 -5.79 0.71 16.11
N PRO A 197 -5.02 1.65 15.54
CA PRO A 197 -5.31 3.09 15.59
C PRO A 197 -6.65 3.46 14.92
N TYR A 198 -7.08 2.69 13.92
CA TYR A 198 -8.31 2.96 13.18
C TYR A 198 -9.52 2.14 13.67
N CYS A 199 -9.40 1.34 14.72
CA CYS A 199 -10.46 0.43 15.18
C CYS A 199 -11.80 1.13 15.40
N ALA A 200 -11.81 2.23 16.16
CA ALA A 200 -13.03 3.00 16.44
C ALA A 200 -13.66 3.62 15.18
N LEU A 201 -12.82 4.18 14.30
CA LEU A 201 -13.27 4.80 13.05
C LEU A 201 -13.88 3.77 12.10
N ILE A 202 -13.19 2.64 11.90
CA ILE A 202 -13.64 1.56 11.02
C ILE A 202 -14.91 0.91 11.57
N GLY A 203 -14.94 0.60 12.87
CA GLY A 203 -16.13 0.06 13.53
C GLY A 203 -17.35 0.92 13.31
N LYS A 204 -17.22 2.24 13.58
CA LYS A 204 -18.32 3.17 13.38
C LYS A 204 -18.71 3.33 11.91
N ALA A 205 -17.76 3.30 10.97
CA ALA A 205 -18.06 3.40 9.54
C ALA A 205 -18.84 2.17 9.03
N LEU A 206 -18.48 0.98 9.49
CA LEU A 206 -19.21 -0.25 9.18
C LEU A 206 -20.62 -0.26 9.79
N GLU A 207 -20.78 0.24 11.03
CA GLU A 207 -22.11 0.45 11.63
C GLU A 207 -22.97 1.38 10.76
N VAL A 208 -22.40 2.51 10.30
CA VAL A 208 -23.12 3.43 9.40
C VAL A 208 -23.56 2.68 8.14
N LEU A 209 -22.67 1.95 7.48
CA LEU A 209 -23.00 1.19 6.27
C LEU A 209 -24.09 0.12 6.51
N GLN A 210 -24.11 -0.55 7.66
CA GLN A 210 -25.13 -1.54 8.01
C GLN A 210 -26.52 -0.94 8.26
N THR A 211 -26.57 0.29 8.78
CA THR A 211 -27.85 0.97 9.10
C THR A 211 -28.53 1.61 7.90
N ILE A 212 -27.79 1.85 6.82
CA ILE A 212 -28.29 2.51 5.62
C ILE A 212 -29.13 1.51 4.79
N PRO A 213 -30.26 1.94 4.22
CA PRO A 213 -31.08 1.09 3.37
C PRO A 213 -30.29 0.45 2.21
N ALA A 214 -30.53 -0.85 1.97
CA ALA A 214 -29.77 -1.65 1.01
C ALA A 214 -29.88 -1.15 -0.44
N ASP A 215 -30.97 -0.48 -0.80
CA ASP A 215 -31.17 0.15 -2.11
C ASP A 215 -30.22 1.33 -2.35
N VAL A 216 -29.90 2.10 -1.31
CA VAL A 216 -28.92 3.19 -1.36
C VAL A 216 -27.51 2.64 -1.56
N LEU A 217 -27.15 1.57 -0.84
CA LEU A 217 -25.85 0.91 -1.00
C LEU A 217 -25.71 0.27 -2.40
N ALA A 218 -26.76 -0.43 -2.84
CA ALA A 218 -26.79 -1.10 -4.13
C ALA A 218 -26.66 -0.11 -5.30
N ALA A 219 -27.20 1.10 -5.18
CA ALA A 219 -27.01 2.16 -6.17
C ALA A 219 -25.53 2.50 -6.37
N SER A 220 -24.72 2.41 -5.31
CA SER A 220 -23.27 2.62 -5.32
C SER A 220 -22.46 1.35 -5.59
N HIS A 221 -23.11 0.28 -6.06
CA HIS A 221 -22.45 -1.02 -6.30
C HIS A 221 -21.78 -1.59 -5.04
N PHE A 222 -22.33 -1.25 -3.87
CA PHE A 222 -21.85 -1.74 -2.57
C PHE A 222 -22.89 -2.65 -1.94
N ASP A 223 -22.45 -3.81 -1.46
CA ASP A 223 -23.28 -4.76 -0.73
C ASP A 223 -22.49 -5.21 0.52
N PHE A 224 -22.98 -4.83 1.69
CA PHE A 224 -22.30 -5.11 2.96
C PHE A 224 -22.15 -6.62 3.19
N GLU A 225 -23.13 -7.43 2.77
CA GLU A 225 -23.08 -8.89 2.93
C GLU A 225 -22.00 -9.55 2.07
N ARG A 226 -21.48 -8.85 1.05
CA ARG A 226 -20.39 -9.34 0.19
C ARG A 226 -19.01 -8.85 0.64
N LEU A 227 -18.94 -7.95 1.61
CA LEU A 227 -17.68 -7.47 2.16
C LEU A 227 -17.09 -8.55 3.08
N ASP A 228 -16.25 -9.40 2.51
CA ASP A 228 -15.52 -10.42 3.27
C ASP A 228 -14.29 -9.80 3.97
N GLU A 229 -13.70 -8.77 3.37
CA GLU A 229 -12.54 -8.06 3.91
C GLU A 229 -12.57 -6.56 3.57
N LEU A 230 -12.31 -5.72 4.57
CA LEU A 230 -11.89 -4.33 4.37
C LEU A 230 -10.40 -4.25 4.70
N ALA A 231 -9.59 -3.75 3.77
CA ALA A 231 -8.14 -3.72 3.91
C ALA A 231 -7.55 -2.33 3.67
N LEU A 232 -6.33 -2.12 4.16
CA LEU A 232 -5.56 -0.90 4.05
C LEU A 232 -4.43 -1.07 3.03
N ASP A 233 -4.43 -0.19 2.03
CA ASP A 233 -3.30 0.05 1.14
C ASP A 233 -2.31 0.98 1.86
N LEU A 234 -1.16 0.42 2.21
CA LEU A 234 -0.06 1.10 2.91
C LEU A 234 0.92 1.79 1.95
N ARG A 235 0.67 1.80 0.64
CA ARG A 235 1.52 2.55 -0.28
C ARG A 235 1.33 4.04 -0.04
N ALA A 236 2.43 4.76 0.07
CA ALA A 236 2.43 6.21 0.15
C ALA A 236 1.72 6.81 -1.08
N TYR A 237 0.94 7.87 -0.82
CA TYR A 237 0.32 8.65 -1.88
C TYR A 237 1.38 9.25 -2.82
N ASP A 238 1.16 9.11 -4.13
CA ASP A 238 2.06 9.64 -5.16
C ASP A 238 1.32 10.46 -6.21
N ASN A 239 1.30 11.78 -6.03
CA ASN A 239 0.66 12.73 -6.96
C ASN A 239 1.23 12.68 -8.38
N SER A 240 2.46 12.19 -8.56
CA SER A 240 3.06 12.05 -9.89
C SER A 240 2.53 10.83 -10.64
N HIS A 241 2.02 9.83 -9.93
CA HIS A 241 1.44 8.64 -10.52
C HIS A 241 0.06 8.95 -11.13
N PRO A 242 -0.16 8.70 -12.44
CA PRO A 242 -1.40 9.08 -13.14
C PRO A 242 -2.66 8.40 -12.59
N VAL A 243 -2.53 7.25 -11.93
CA VAL A 243 -3.64 6.58 -11.22
C VAL A 243 -4.41 7.52 -10.27
N TYR A 244 -3.77 8.49 -9.63
CA TYR A 244 -4.47 9.43 -8.74
C TYR A 244 -5.28 10.50 -9.48
N ARG A 245 -5.19 10.54 -10.82
CA ARG A 245 -6.12 11.29 -11.68
C ARG A 245 -7.42 10.51 -11.94
N ARG A 246 -7.44 9.20 -11.64
CA ARG A 246 -8.66 8.40 -11.70
C ARG A 246 -9.60 8.86 -10.60
N THR A 247 -10.82 9.21 -10.99
CA THR A 247 -11.85 9.68 -10.08
C THR A 247 -12.02 8.73 -8.88
N ASN A 248 -12.04 9.29 -7.67
CA ASN A 248 -12.23 8.58 -6.40
C ASN A 248 -11.19 7.49 -6.09
N TYR A 249 -10.11 7.36 -6.86
CA TYR A 249 -9.05 6.39 -6.56
C TYR A 249 -8.34 6.70 -5.24
N THR A 250 -8.31 7.94 -4.76
CA THR A 250 -7.76 8.18 -3.41
C THR A 250 -8.65 7.62 -2.30
N PHE A 251 -9.95 7.39 -2.55
CA PHE A 251 -10.94 7.01 -1.53
C PHE A 251 -11.02 5.51 -1.24
N GLY A 252 -10.85 4.68 -2.26
CA GLY A 252 -10.95 3.23 -2.12
C GLY A 252 -11.26 2.55 -3.44
N GLU A 253 -11.16 1.24 -3.49
CA GLU A 253 -11.71 0.45 -4.59
C GLU A 253 -12.05 -0.96 -4.15
N TRP A 254 -13.03 -1.55 -4.82
CA TRP A 254 -13.16 -3.01 -4.79
C TRP A 254 -11.95 -3.63 -5.48
N ASP A 255 -11.33 -4.61 -4.82
CA ASP A 255 -10.14 -5.28 -5.33
C ASP A 255 -10.48 -6.19 -6.54
N PRO A 256 -9.91 -5.91 -7.72
CA PRO A 256 -10.15 -6.70 -8.92
C PRO A 256 -9.67 -8.16 -8.83
N HIS A 257 -8.77 -8.48 -7.90
CA HIS A 257 -8.14 -9.80 -7.78
C HIS A 257 -8.83 -10.71 -6.76
N CYS A 258 -9.76 -10.18 -5.95
CA CYS A 258 -10.49 -10.94 -4.94
C CYS A 258 -11.96 -11.09 -5.35
N LEU A 259 -12.25 -12.17 -6.10
CA LEU A 259 -13.53 -12.46 -6.72
C LEU A 259 -14.15 -13.74 -6.16
N ASP A 260 -15.48 -13.76 -6.05
CA ASP A 260 -16.22 -15.01 -5.86
C ASP A 260 -16.49 -15.74 -7.18
N VAL A 261 -17.09 -16.94 -7.06
CA VAL A 261 -17.48 -17.78 -8.20
C VAL A 261 -18.50 -17.12 -9.13
N SER A 262 -19.18 -16.06 -8.69
CA SER A 262 -20.15 -15.28 -9.48
C SER A 262 -19.53 -14.03 -10.09
N GLY A 263 -18.21 -13.84 -10.00
CA GLY A 263 -17.50 -12.69 -10.55
C GLY A 263 -17.71 -11.40 -9.77
N ARG A 264 -18.03 -11.48 -8.47
CA ARG A 264 -18.26 -10.31 -7.60
C ARG A 264 -17.08 -10.10 -6.68
N TYR A 265 -16.68 -8.83 -6.53
CA TYR A 265 -15.58 -8.46 -5.65
C TYR A 265 -15.92 -8.69 -4.18
N ARG A 266 -14.94 -9.13 -3.39
CA ARG A 266 -15.10 -9.52 -1.97
C ARG A 266 -14.25 -8.74 -0.98
N ARG A 267 -13.20 -8.08 -1.45
CA ARG A 267 -12.31 -7.23 -0.65
C ARG A 267 -12.43 -5.78 -1.10
N PHE A 268 -12.70 -4.87 -0.16
CA PHE A 268 -12.63 -3.43 -0.40
C PHE A 268 -11.33 -2.89 0.19
N VAL A 269 -10.60 -2.07 -0.56
CA VAL A 269 -9.30 -1.54 -0.13
C VAL A 269 -9.38 -0.02 0.00
N VAL A 270 -9.14 0.49 1.20
CA VAL A 270 -9.01 1.93 1.50
C VAL A 270 -7.55 2.35 1.53
N ARG A 271 -7.28 3.66 1.38
CA ARG A 271 -5.92 4.20 1.32
C ARG A 271 -5.59 4.91 2.62
N GLU A 272 -4.37 4.73 3.10
CA GLU A 272 -3.90 5.31 4.36
C GLU A 272 -4.10 6.82 4.45
N ILE A 273 -3.84 7.56 3.37
CA ILE A 273 -4.01 9.02 3.33
C ILE A 273 -5.41 9.49 3.74
N ILE A 274 -6.46 8.69 3.48
CA ILE A 274 -7.83 9.03 3.88
C ILE A 274 -8.05 8.79 5.37
N LEU A 275 -7.60 7.64 5.87
CA LEU A 275 -7.72 7.33 7.29
C LEU A 275 -6.91 8.31 8.13
N GLU A 276 -5.72 8.68 7.67
CA GLU A 276 -4.88 9.65 8.34
C GLU A 276 -5.47 11.06 8.31
N ALA A 277 -6.03 11.51 7.17
CA ALA A 277 -6.69 12.80 7.11
C ALA A 277 -7.93 12.89 8.03
N LEU A 278 -8.68 11.80 8.18
CA LEU A 278 -9.82 11.73 9.09
C LEU A 278 -9.38 11.66 10.55
N ALA A 279 -8.34 10.87 10.86
CA ALA A 279 -7.74 10.80 12.19
C ALA A 279 -7.15 12.15 12.59
N ASP A 280 -6.50 12.85 11.66
CA ASP A 280 -5.96 14.19 11.88
C ASP A 280 -7.04 15.21 12.21
N TRP A 281 -8.15 15.18 11.47
CA TRP A 281 -9.30 16.01 11.78
C TRP A 281 -9.82 15.75 13.19
N MET A 282 -9.96 14.47 13.59
CA MET A 282 -10.44 14.10 14.93
C MET A 282 -9.49 14.62 16.03
N ARG A 283 -8.17 14.53 15.82
CA ARG A 283 -7.17 15.04 16.80
C ARG A 283 -7.23 16.56 16.97
N HIS A 284 -7.58 17.30 15.92
CA HIS A 284 -7.56 18.77 15.93
C HIS A 284 -8.95 19.42 16.05
N ALA A 285 -10.04 18.65 16.00
CA ALA A 285 -11.39 19.17 16.10
C ALA A 285 -11.64 19.79 17.48
N GLN A 286 -11.77 21.12 17.50
CA GLN A 286 -12.18 21.89 18.66
C GLN A 286 -13.71 21.97 18.72
N ASP A 287 -14.29 22.03 19.92
CA ASP A 287 -15.72 22.19 20.17
C ASP A 287 -16.64 21.05 19.67
N VAL A 288 -16.08 19.88 19.37
CA VAL A 288 -16.83 18.65 19.03
C VAL A 288 -16.45 17.56 20.03
N SER A 289 -17.43 16.84 20.59
CA SER A 289 -17.14 15.75 21.51
C SER A 289 -16.47 14.57 20.79
N PRO A 290 -15.62 13.76 21.46
CA PRO A 290 -14.97 12.61 20.83
C PRO A 290 -15.94 11.63 20.14
N GLU A 291 -17.11 11.40 20.72
CA GLU A 291 -18.16 10.56 20.14
C GLU A 291 -18.74 11.16 18.84
N GLU A 292 -19.00 12.47 18.83
CA GLU A 292 -19.46 13.18 17.64
C GLU A 292 -18.38 13.22 16.55
N GLN A 293 -17.11 13.39 16.91
CA GLN A 293 -15.96 13.36 16.00
C GLN A 293 -15.88 12.00 15.28
N ILE A 294 -15.89 10.90 16.04
CA ILE A 294 -15.87 9.55 15.46
C ILE A 294 -17.08 9.34 14.55
N CYS A 295 -18.27 9.78 14.97
CA CYS A 295 -19.49 9.63 14.18
C CYS A 295 -19.42 10.39 12.84
N GLU A 296 -18.91 11.63 12.83
CA GLU A 296 -18.76 12.43 11.61
C GLU A 296 -17.67 11.89 10.70
N ALA A 297 -16.51 11.52 11.25
CA ALA A 297 -15.42 10.92 10.50
C ALA A 297 -15.84 9.58 9.85
N ALA A 298 -16.55 8.74 10.60
CA ALA A 298 -17.10 7.49 10.09
C ALA A 298 -18.14 7.70 8.99
N ALA A 299 -19.01 8.70 9.13
CA ALA A 299 -19.97 9.06 8.09
C ALA A 299 -19.27 9.47 6.79
N VAL A 300 -18.18 10.26 6.90
CA VAL A 300 -17.38 10.65 5.73
C VAL A 300 -16.67 9.46 5.12
N LEU A 301 -16.06 8.59 5.92
CA LEU A 301 -15.40 7.38 5.43
C LEU A 301 -16.38 6.46 4.69
N ALA A 302 -17.55 6.20 5.27
CA ALA A 302 -18.59 5.41 4.61
C ALA A 302 -19.00 6.05 3.26
N GLY A 303 -19.21 7.37 3.25
CA GLY A 303 -19.53 8.11 2.02
C GLY A 303 -18.43 8.04 0.96
N THR A 304 -17.15 8.12 1.34
CA THR A 304 -16.02 8.02 0.40
C THR A 304 -15.85 6.59 -0.13
N MET A 305 -16.07 5.57 0.70
CA MET A 305 -16.11 4.17 0.27
C MET A 305 -17.21 3.93 -0.78
N LEU A 306 -18.42 4.45 -0.57
CA LEU A 306 -19.52 4.33 -1.53
C LEU A 306 -19.22 5.05 -2.85
N MET A 307 -18.62 6.24 -2.80
CA MET A 307 -18.19 6.97 -4.00
C MET A 307 -17.13 6.19 -4.80
N ALA A 308 -16.20 5.55 -4.11
CA ALA A 308 -15.18 4.69 -4.71
C ALA A 308 -15.78 3.42 -5.32
N ALA A 309 -16.69 2.75 -4.59
CA ALA A 309 -17.41 1.57 -5.05
C ALA A 309 -18.20 1.84 -6.34
N SER A 310 -18.81 3.03 -6.46
CA SER A 310 -19.52 3.41 -7.69
C SER A 310 -18.59 3.44 -8.91
N ILE A 311 -17.32 3.82 -8.74
CA ILE A 311 -16.33 3.86 -9.82
C ILE A 311 -15.76 2.47 -10.12
N SER A 312 -15.39 1.68 -9.12
CA SER A 312 -14.88 0.33 -9.36
C SER A 312 -15.95 -0.65 -9.86
N GLY A 313 -17.22 -0.38 -9.55
CA GLY A 313 -18.29 -1.33 -9.76
C GLY A 313 -18.23 -2.52 -8.80
N ALA A 314 -19.12 -3.50 -8.99
CA ALA A 314 -19.22 -4.67 -8.10
C ALA A 314 -18.63 -5.96 -8.68
N GLY A 315 -18.05 -5.87 -9.88
CA GLY A 315 -17.42 -6.96 -10.61
C GLY A 315 -16.85 -6.46 -11.96
N PRO A 316 -16.06 -7.27 -12.67
CA PRO A 316 -15.38 -6.86 -13.91
C PRO A 316 -16.31 -6.33 -15.00
N ASP A 317 -17.52 -6.91 -15.10
CA ASP A 317 -18.50 -6.58 -16.13
C ASP A 317 -19.45 -5.44 -15.73
N THR A 318 -19.16 -4.71 -14.63
CA THR A 318 -20.08 -3.64 -14.15
C THR A 318 -20.14 -2.46 -15.10
N HIS A 319 -18.98 -2.03 -15.60
CA HIS A 319 -18.84 -0.88 -16.49
C HIS A 319 -18.23 -1.38 -17.80
N ASP A 320 -18.97 -1.26 -18.89
CA ASP A 320 -18.47 -1.59 -20.22
C ASP A 320 -17.70 -0.41 -20.83
N SER A 321 -17.17 -0.60 -22.05
CA SER A 321 -16.43 0.44 -22.77
C SER A 321 -17.29 1.63 -23.23
N SER A 322 -18.62 1.56 -23.09
CA SER A 322 -19.54 2.66 -23.41
C SER A 322 -19.73 3.63 -22.23
N VAL A 323 -19.38 3.20 -21.02
CA VAL A 323 -19.42 4.05 -19.82
C VAL A 323 -18.08 4.77 -19.66
N SER A 324 -18.12 6.11 -19.71
CA SER A 324 -16.96 6.95 -19.37
C SER A 324 -17.10 7.61 -18.01
N LEU A 325 -15.98 8.05 -17.43
CA LEU A 325 -15.95 8.80 -16.17
C LEU A 325 -16.83 10.05 -16.22
N THR A 326 -16.87 10.73 -17.37
CA THR A 326 -17.73 11.91 -17.59
C THR A 326 -19.22 11.58 -17.40
N SER A 327 -19.66 10.42 -17.88
CA SER A 327 -21.06 9.96 -17.72
C SER A 327 -21.38 9.49 -16.30
N LEU A 328 -20.37 8.94 -15.60
CA LEU A 328 -20.51 8.31 -14.30
C LEU A 328 -20.49 9.36 -13.16
N LEU A 329 -19.65 10.38 -13.28
CA LEU A 329 -19.45 11.43 -12.26
C LEU A 329 -20.76 12.07 -11.75
N PRO A 330 -21.71 12.53 -12.59
CA PRO A 330 -22.97 13.08 -12.13
C PRO A 330 -23.85 12.06 -11.38
N ARG A 331 -23.73 10.77 -11.68
CA ARG A 331 -24.46 9.70 -10.95
C ARG A 331 -23.87 9.53 -9.56
N VAL A 332 -22.54 9.46 -9.45
CA VAL A 332 -21.83 9.32 -8.17
C VAL A 332 -22.10 10.52 -7.27
N ALA A 333 -22.08 11.74 -7.80
CA ALA A 333 -22.37 12.94 -7.03
C ALA A 333 -23.80 12.92 -6.42
N ARG A 334 -24.80 12.50 -7.21
CA ARG A 334 -26.18 12.36 -6.73
C ARG A 334 -26.32 11.28 -5.66
N GLN A 335 -25.66 10.15 -5.82
CA GLN A 335 -25.65 9.04 -4.84
C GLN A 335 -25.03 9.48 -3.51
N ARG A 336 -23.88 10.16 -3.58
CA ARG A 336 -23.22 10.76 -2.42
C ARG A 336 -24.16 11.71 -1.67
N ASP A 337 -24.79 12.64 -2.38
CA ASP A 337 -25.66 13.64 -1.75
C ASP A 337 -26.90 12.98 -1.13
N ALA A 338 -27.49 11.98 -1.79
CA ALA A 338 -28.59 11.19 -1.23
C ALA A 338 -28.20 10.45 0.05
N PHE A 339 -27.02 9.81 0.07
CA PHE A 339 -26.47 9.13 1.25
C PHE A 339 -26.37 10.07 2.45
N TYR A 340 -25.69 11.22 2.31
CA TYR A 340 -25.49 12.13 3.43
C TYR A 340 -26.79 12.82 3.88
N GLN A 341 -27.71 13.09 2.95
CA GLN A 341 -29.04 13.63 3.31
C GLN A 341 -29.83 12.63 4.14
N LEU A 342 -29.87 11.36 3.72
CA LEU A 342 -30.56 10.30 4.44
C LEU A 342 -29.95 10.10 5.83
N LEU A 343 -28.62 10.07 5.91
CA LEU A 343 -27.92 9.95 7.18
C LEU A 343 -28.29 11.10 8.12
N LEU A 344 -28.21 12.36 7.67
CA LEU A 344 -28.57 13.53 8.49
C LEU A 344 -30.06 13.55 8.91
N GLN A 345 -30.96 13.02 8.07
CA GLN A 345 -32.37 12.89 8.39
C GLN A 345 -32.63 11.81 9.46
N SER A 346 -31.85 10.72 9.44
CA SER A 346 -31.96 9.65 10.44
C SER A 346 -31.43 10.03 11.83
N MET A 347 -30.58 11.06 11.90
CA MET A 347 -29.99 11.53 13.16
C MET A 347 -30.95 12.40 13.99
N SER A 348 -30.84 12.29 15.32
CA SER A 348 -31.65 13.05 16.27
C SER A 348 -30.79 13.71 17.37
N GLY A 349 -31.36 14.63 18.14
CA GLY A 349 -30.69 15.31 19.25
C GLY A 349 -29.81 16.51 18.87
N LYS A 350 -29.05 17.01 19.85
CA LYS A 350 -28.25 18.25 19.75
C LYS A 350 -27.19 18.19 18.65
N HIS A 351 -26.57 17.01 18.46
CA HIS A 351 -25.59 16.77 17.40
C HIS A 351 -26.21 16.98 16.00
N ALA A 352 -27.38 16.38 15.76
CA ALA A 352 -28.11 16.52 14.50
C ALA A 352 -28.54 17.97 14.24
N GLU A 353 -28.98 18.71 15.27
CA GLU A 353 -29.30 20.13 15.15
C GLU A 353 -28.08 20.99 14.81
N ARG A 354 -26.90 20.66 15.35
CA ARG A 354 -25.63 21.30 14.95
C ARG A 354 -25.33 21.01 13.48
N LEU A 355 -25.35 19.75 13.07
CA LEU A 355 -25.06 19.35 11.69
C LEU A 355 -26.05 19.96 10.68
N ARG A 356 -27.33 20.10 11.02
CA ARG A 356 -28.32 20.79 10.17
C ARG A 356 -28.01 22.28 10.00
N ARG A 357 -27.66 22.96 11.09
CA ARG A 357 -27.24 24.38 11.03
C ARG A 357 -25.97 24.54 10.21
N GLU A 358 -24.98 23.65 10.39
CA GLU A 358 -23.76 23.65 9.60
C GLU A 358 -24.03 23.37 8.12
N ALA A 359 -24.91 22.41 7.82
CA ALA A 359 -25.30 22.09 6.45
C ALA A 359 -26.00 23.25 5.74
N GLN A 360 -26.74 24.10 6.46
CA GLN A 360 -27.32 25.33 5.91
C GLN A 360 -26.25 26.38 5.58
N VAL A 361 -25.19 26.48 6.39
CA VAL A 361 -24.09 27.43 6.13
C VAL A 361 -23.20 26.93 5.00
N VAL A 362 -22.81 25.66 5.04
CA VAL A 362 -21.87 25.05 4.08
C VAL A 362 -22.58 24.56 2.81
N GLN A 363 -23.92 24.61 2.78
CA GLN A 363 -24.79 24.10 1.70
C GLN A 363 -24.63 22.59 1.43
N GLN A 364 -24.01 21.85 2.36
CA GLN A 364 -23.74 20.41 2.23
C GLN A 364 -23.80 19.73 3.61
N PRO A 365 -24.54 18.62 3.75
CA PRO A 365 -24.45 17.78 4.94
C PRO A 365 -23.02 17.27 5.17
N PHE A 366 -22.59 17.27 6.44
CA PHE A 366 -21.21 16.95 6.84
C PHE A 366 -20.15 17.78 6.06
N GLY A 367 -20.53 18.98 5.61
CA GLY A 367 -19.72 19.78 4.70
C GLY A 367 -18.36 20.18 5.26
N LYS A 368 -18.26 20.52 6.56
CA LYS A 368 -17.00 20.95 7.19
C LYS A 368 -15.92 19.87 7.13
N ILE A 369 -16.23 18.66 7.56
CA ILE A 369 -15.28 17.54 7.54
C ILE A 369 -14.93 17.11 6.11
N ARG A 370 -15.90 17.13 5.19
CA ARG A 370 -15.64 16.87 3.76
C ARG A 370 -14.70 17.91 3.15
N GLN A 371 -14.90 19.20 3.49
CA GLN A 371 -14.00 20.28 3.08
C GLN A 371 -12.61 20.11 3.68
N HIS A 372 -12.52 19.74 4.97
CA HIS A 372 -11.25 19.43 5.60
C HIS A 372 -10.53 18.29 4.88
N LEU A 373 -11.20 17.16 4.63
CA LEU A 373 -10.62 16.03 3.91
C LEU A 373 -10.07 16.45 2.54
N ASN A 374 -10.86 17.16 1.74
CA ASN A 374 -10.43 17.63 0.43
C ASN A 374 -9.25 18.61 0.52
N LEU A 375 -9.24 19.51 1.52
CA LEU A 375 -8.16 20.45 1.76
C LEU A 375 -6.88 19.73 2.20
N SER A 376 -6.98 18.74 3.09
CA SER A 376 -5.85 17.92 3.54
C SER A 376 -5.22 17.17 2.38
N LEU A 377 -6.02 16.57 1.48
CA LEU A 377 -5.52 15.91 0.27
C LEU A 377 -4.85 16.89 -0.69
N ALA A 378 -5.45 18.06 -0.93
CA ALA A 378 -4.88 19.08 -1.80
C ALA A 378 -3.54 19.63 -1.25
N ASN A 379 -3.49 19.89 0.06
CA ASN A 379 -2.28 20.34 0.75
C ASN A 379 -1.19 19.27 0.70
N TYR A 380 -1.53 17.99 0.93
CA TYR A 380 -0.58 16.89 0.87
C TYR A 380 0.03 16.77 -0.54
N GLY A 381 -0.80 16.76 -1.59
CA GLY A 381 -0.33 16.71 -2.97
C GLY A 381 0.53 17.93 -3.38
N CYS A 382 0.16 19.13 -2.94
CA CYS A 382 0.94 20.35 -3.17
C CYS A 382 2.32 20.27 -2.49
N GLN A 383 2.35 19.87 -1.22
CA GLN A 383 3.60 19.68 -0.49
C GLN A 383 4.45 18.61 -1.17
N GLN A 384 3.87 17.50 -1.62
CA GLN A 384 4.63 16.45 -2.29
C GLN A 384 5.37 16.97 -3.52
N LEU A 385 4.69 17.70 -4.40
CA LEU A 385 5.32 18.29 -5.59
C LEU A 385 6.49 19.22 -5.22
N GLN A 386 6.31 20.03 -4.17
CA GLN A 386 7.37 20.91 -3.69
C GLN A 386 8.56 20.10 -3.14
N ARG A 387 8.29 19.09 -2.29
CA ARG A 387 9.32 18.28 -1.64
C ARG A 387 10.08 17.41 -2.64
N SER A 388 9.39 16.82 -3.62
CA SER A 388 10.02 16.03 -4.68
C SER A 388 10.96 16.89 -5.52
N GLN A 389 10.53 18.10 -5.89
CA GLN A 389 11.37 19.02 -6.67
C GLN A 389 12.61 19.47 -5.88
N LEU A 390 12.46 19.79 -4.59
CA LEU A 390 13.59 20.14 -3.73
C LEU A 390 14.55 18.97 -3.54
N ALA A 391 14.04 17.76 -3.33
CA ALA A 391 14.86 16.56 -3.21
C ALA A 391 15.74 16.37 -4.45
N TRP A 392 15.13 16.47 -5.64
CA TRP A 392 15.84 16.35 -6.90
C TRP A 392 16.88 17.46 -7.13
N LEU A 393 16.56 18.71 -6.82
CA LEU A 393 17.51 19.83 -6.92
C LEU A 393 18.72 19.62 -6.00
N TYR A 394 18.49 19.23 -4.74
CA TYR A 394 19.59 18.91 -3.83
C TYR A 394 20.42 17.73 -4.31
N ALA A 395 19.79 16.71 -4.89
CA ALA A 395 20.50 15.57 -5.44
C ALA A 395 21.43 15.96 -6.58
N ARG A 396 20.95 16.78 -7.52
CA ARG A 396 21.76 17.30 -8.63
C ARG A 396 22.96 18.12 -8.19
N MET A 397 22.81 18.88 -7.10
CA MET A 397 23.90 19.67 -6.51
C MET A 397 24.85 18.85 -5.63
N GLY A 398 24.60 17.55 -5.43
CA GLY A 398 25.44 16.68 -4.59
C GLY A 398 25.14 16.75 -3.09
N TYR A 399 24.07 17.43 -2.66
CA TYR A 399 23.67 17.53 -1.25
C TYR A 399 22.85 16.32 -0.80
N ALA A 400 23.50 15.15 -0.69
CA ALA A 400 22.84 13.86 -0.44
C ALA A 400 21.92 13.84 0.78
N GLU A 401 22.37 14.35 1.93
CA GLU A 401 21.53 14.36 3.13
C GLU A 401 20.31 15.26 2.99
N ALA A 402 20.47 16.44 2.37
CA ALA A 402 19.37 17.38 2.17
C ALA A 402 18.32 16.80 1.20
N ALA A 403 18.79 16.14 0.13
CA ALA A 403 17.94 15.44 -0.82
C ALA A 403 17.10 14.35 -0.14
N ARG A 404 17.76 13.47 0.61
CA ARG A 404 17.10 12.39 1.37
C ARG A 404 16.13 12.91 2.43
N ARG A 405 16.48 13.99 3.14
CA ARG A 405 15.58 14.62 4.09
C ARG A 405 14.30 15.11 3.42
N GLN A 406 14.39 15.77 2.27
CA GLN A 406 13.20 16.23 1.53
C GLN A 406 12.36 15.05 1.01
N ALA A 407 13.01 14.02 0.45
CA ALA A 407 12.32 12.84 -0.07
C ALA A 407 11.60 12.02 1.03
N ARG A 408 12.08 12.06 2.28
CA ARG A 408 11.45 11.34 3.42
C ARG A 408 10.22 12.04 4.01
N ILE A 409 10.00 13.32 3.74
CA ILE A 409 8.86 14.06 4.31
C ILE A 409 7.53 13.53 3.75
N ILE A 410 7.47 13.30 2.44
CA ILE A 410 6.36 12.60 1.78
C ILE A 410 6.96 11.43 1.02
N PRO A 411 6.97 10.23 1.61
CA PRO A 411 7.89 9.16 1.22
C PRO A 411 7.34 8.30 0.08
N ALA A 412 6.93 8.93 -1.03
CA ALA A 412 6.56 8.21 -2.24
C ALA A 412 7.77 7.46 -2.81
N ALA A 413 7.55 6.20 -3.19
CA ALA A 413 8.60 5.35 -3.73
C ALA A 413 9.25 5.97 -4.98
N SER A 414 8.46 6.54 -5.90
CA SER A 414 8.94 7.24 -7.10
C SER A 414 9.97 8.33 -6.77
N THR A 415 9.61 9.25 -5.88
CA THR A 415 10.47 10.37 -5.46
C THR A 415 11.76 9.85 -4.82
N ARG A 416 11.68 8.80 -3.99
CA ARG A 416 12.84 8.17 -3.37
C ARG A 416 13.80 7.59 -4.43
N PHE A 417 13.28 6.79 -5.36
CA PHE A 417 14.07 6.18 -6.42
C PHE A 417 14.69 7.22 -7.36
N GLU A 418 13.91 8.17 -7.85
CA GLU A 418 14.40 9.26 -8.70
C GLU A 418 15.53 10.05 -8.00
N THR A 419 15.36 10.34 -6.71
CA THR A 419 16.37 11.06 -5.91
C THR A 419 17.65 10.25 -5.73
N GLU A 420 17.55 8.96 -5.36
CA GLU A 420 18.73 8.12 -5.14
C GLU A 420 19.48 7.84 -6.45
N ILE A 421 18.78 7.60 -7.56
CA ILE A 421 19.41 7.46 -8.88
C ILE A 421 20.17 8.74 -9.22
N GLN A 422 19.53 9.91 -9.06
CA GLN A 422 20.17 11.20 -9.32
C GLN A 422 21.42 11.41 -8.46
N LEU A 423 21.38 11.01 -7.18
CA LEU A 423 22.54 11.08 -6.29
C LEU A 423 23.69 10.20 -6.77
N GLN A 424 23.40 8.96 -7.20
CA GLN A 424 24.42 8.07 -7.75
C GLN A 424 25.03 8.62 -9.04
N LEU A 425 24.22 9.22 -9.92
CA LEU A 425 24.71 9.85 -11.14
C LEU A 425 25.62 11.06 -10.85
N THR A 426 25.21 11.93 -9.93
CA THR A 426 26.04 13.06 -9.51
C THR A 426 27.34 12.58 -8.86
N GLN A 427 27.29 11.56 -8.02
CA GLN A 427 28.49 10.96 -7.43
C GLN A 427 29.43 10.40 -8.52
N ALA A 428 28.89 9.66 -9.48
CA ALA A 428 29.68 9.05 -10.55
C ALA A 428 30.49 10.10 -11.33
N LEU A 429 29.85 11.23 -11.67
CA LEU A 429 30.49 12.33 -12.38
C LEU A 429 31.56 13.02 -11.53
N LEU A 430 31.29 13.27 -10.25
CA LEU A 430 32.25 13.89 -9.33
C LEU A 430 33.49 13.02 -9.11
N GLU A 431 33.31 11.70 -8.94
CA GLU A 431 34.42 10.76 -8.79
C GLU A 431 35.25 10.67 -10.07
N ALA A 432 34.61 10.70 -11.25
CA ALA A 432 35.35 10.78 -12.50
C ALA A 432 36.18 12.08 -12.58
N GLU A 433 35.62 13.23 -12.20
CA GLU A 433 36.37 14.49 -12.17
C GLU A 433 37.54 14.48 -11.16
N CYS A 434 37.42 13.75 -10.05
CA CYS A 434 38.49 13.57 -9.07
C CYS A 434 39.54 12.52 -9.48
N GLY A 435 39.33 11.84 -10.62
CA GLY A 435 40.18 10.77 -11.10
C GLY A 435 39.98 9.42 -10.40
N THR A 436 38.96 9.28 -9.56
CA THR A 436 38.62 8.06 -8.81
C THR A 436 37.61 7.19 -9.58
N VAL A 437 37.99 6.77 -10.78
CA VAL A 437 37.08 6.13 -11.77
C VAL A 437 36.41 4.84 -11.28
N ALA A 438 37.08 4.05 -10.42
CA ALA A 438 36.51 2.84 -9.85
C ALA A 438 35.27 3.14 -8.98
N LEU A 439 35.34 4.19 -8.14
CA LEU A 439 34.20 4.64 -7.33
C LEU A 439 33.08 5.21 -8.21
N GLY A 440 33.44 5.88 -9.31
CA GLY A 440 32.50 6.34 -10.32
C GLY A 440 31.73 5.18 -10.96
N ALA A 441 32.42 4.10 -11.35
CA ALA A 441 31.82 2.90 -11.89
C ALA A 441 30.89 2.19 -10.89
N GLU A 442 31.29 2.10 -9.61
CA GLU A 442 30.42 1.55 -8.54
C GLU A 442 29.15 2.39 -8.32
N ALA A 443 29.24 3.71 -8.44
CA ALA A 443 28.07 4.58 -8.36
C ALA A 443 27.12 4.35 -9.56
N LEU A 444 27.64 4.19 -10.78
CA LEU A 444 26.83 3.84 -11.95
C LEU A 444 26.15 2.47 -11.82
N ALA A 445 26.87 1.47 -11.31
CA ALA A 445 26.29 0.16 -11.04
C ALA A 445 25.10 0.24 -10.06
N ARG A 446 25.22 1.07 -9.02
CA ARG A 446 24.12 1.33 -8.07
C ARG A 446 22.96 2.10 -8.72
N ALA A 447 23.24 3.06 -9.60
CA ALA A 447 22.19 3.79 -10.34
C ALA A 447 21.38 2.85 -11.23
N GLU A 448 22.05 1.94 -11.94
CA GLU A 448 21.43 0.93 -12.80
C GLU A 448 20.59 -0.08 -12.00
N GLU A 449 21.09 -0.54 -10.84
CA GLU A 449 20.34 -1.40 -9.93
C GLU A 449 19.06 -0.71 -9.41
N LEU A 450 19.18 0.55 -8.97
CA LEU A 450 18.05 1.34 -8.49
C LEU A 450 17.00 1.58 -9.60
N LEU A 451 17.43 1.80 -10.84
CA LEU A 451 16.54 1.94 -11.99
C LEU A 451 15.70 0.66 -12.17
N ARG A 452 16.35 -0.51 -12.21
CA ARG A 452 15.65 -1.80 -12.36
C ARG A 452 14.68 -2.06 -11.20
N ARG A 453 15.15 -1.92 -9.96
CA ARG A 453 14.32 -2.10 -8.77
C ARG A 453 13.15 -1.12 -8.72
N GLY A 454 13.36 0.12 -9.17
CA GLY A 454 12.32 1.14 -9.29
C GLY A 454 11.22 0.72 -10.27
N ILE A 455 11.59 0.12 -11.41
CA ILE A 455 10.62 -0.45 -12.37
C ILE A 455 9.91 -1.67 -11.77
N ASP A 456 10.66 -2.62 -11.20
CA ASP A 456 10.13 -3.88 -10.69
C ASP A 456 9.12 -3.70 -9.55
N CYS A 457 9.29 -2.68 -8.71
CA CYS A 457 8.33 -2.37 -7.64
C CYS A 457 7.23 -1.36 -8.04
N GLY A 458 7.23 -0.89 -9.30
CA GLY A 458 6.25 0.07 -9.82
C GLY A 458 6.45 1.52 -9.38
N ALA A 459 7.58 1.84 -8.73
CA ALA A 459 7.95 3.21 -8.38
C ALA A 459 8.30 4.06 -9.61
N LEU A 460 8.93 3.44 -10.61
CA LEU A 460 9.14 4.00 -11.94
C LEU A 460 8.18 3.37 -12.92
N VAL A 461 7.87 4.07 -14.01
CA VAL A 461 6.96 3.55 -15.03
C VAL A 461 7.57 2.34 -15.72
N ASP A 462 6.74 1.32 -15.94
CA ASP A 462 7.06 0.18 -16.79
C ASP A 462 7.34 0.65 -18.23
N PRO A 463 8.56 0.46 -18.77
CA PRO A 463 8.91 0.94 -20.10
C PRO A 463 8.03 0.38 -21.22
N TRP A 464 7.42 -0.79 -21.02
CA TRP A 464 6.45 -1.35 -21.98
C TRP A 464 5.21 -0.48 -22.18
N ASN A 465 4.86 0.38 -21.23
CA ASN A 465 3.73 1.30 -21.36
C ASN A 465 3.96 2.34 -22.47
N ILE A 466 5.22 2.62 -22.85
CA ILE A 466 5.55 3.50 -23.98
C ILE A 466 4.92 2.94 -25.26
N LEU A 467 5.14 1.65 -25.54
CA LEU A 467 4.61 0.97 -26.73
C LEU A 467 3.14 0.56 -26.56
N GLY A 468 2.80 -0.02 -25.41
CA GLY A 468 1.48 -0.60 -25.16
C GLY A 468 0.35 0.43 -25.04
N PHE A 469 0.66 1.65 -24.62
CA PHE A 469 -0.32 2.72 -24.43
C PHE A 469 0.07 4.04 -25.10
N GLN A 470 1.09 4.07 -25.95
CA GLN A 470 1.55 5.29 -26.64
C GLN A 470 1.85 6.44 -25.66
N GLY A 471 2.42 6.08 -24.51
CA GLY A 471 2.72 7.01 -23.42
C GLY A 471 1.50 7.54 -22.65
N GLN A 472 0.33 6.94 -22.86
CA GLN A 472 -0.88 7.24 -22.08
C GLN A 472 -1.05 6.26 -20.91
N PHE A 473 -1.87 6.66 -19.94
CA PHE A 473 -2.32 5.84 -18.83
C PHE A 473 -3.85 5.74 -18.85
N PRO A 474 -4.42 4.55 -19.13
CA PRO A 474 -5.86 4.34 -19.06
C PRO A 474 -6.39 4.45 -17.63
N LEU A 475 -7.32 5.37 -17.39
CA LEU A 475 -7.96 5.57 -16.09
C LEU A 475 -9.23 4.71 -15.92
N PHE A 476 -9.89 4.37 -17.02
CA PHE A 476 -11.17 3.67 -17.00
C PHE A 476 -11.36 2.75 -18.23
N ALA A 477 -12.54 2.12 -18.33
CA ALA A 477 -12.87 1.19 -19.41
C ALA A 477 -12.94 1.88 -20.79
N ALA A 478 -13.44 3.11 -20.84
CA ALA A 478 -13.52 3.88 -22.06
C ALA A 478 -12.14 4.42 -22.47
N ARG A 479 -11.83 4.36 -23.77
CA ARG A 479 -10.53 4.82 -24.30
C ARG A 479 -10.27 6.30 -24.10
N GLU A 480 -11.33 7.11 -24.15
CA GLU A 480 -11.28 8.56 -23.92
C GLU A 480 -10.84 8.93 -22.50
N ASP A 481 -11.03 8.01 -21.53
CA ASP A 481 -10.59 8.16 -20.16
C ASP A 481 -9.11 7.75 -20.01
N SER A 482 -8.24 8.36 -20.81
CA SER A 482 -6.78 8.18 -20.74
C SER A 482 -6.09 9.53 -20.57
N VAL A 483 -4.97 9.54 -19.84
CA VAL A 483 -4.16 10.74 -19.61
C VAL A 483 -2.70 10.49 -19.94
N PRO A 484 -1.91 11.51 -20.34
CA PRO A 484 -0.48 11.34 -20.51
C PRO A 484 0.17 10.86 -19.21
N ASP A 485 1.09 9.89 -19.29
CA ASP A 485 1.85 9.42 -18.13
C ASP A 485 3.13 10.24 -17.97
N PRO A 486 3.18 11.23 -17.05
CA PRO A 486 4.32 12.12 -16.90
C PRO A 486 5.59 11.41 -16.40
N ARG A 487 5.46 10.17 -15.90
CA ARG A 487 6.60 9.39 -15.43
C ARG A 487 7.47 8.88 -16.58
N ILE A 488 6.92 8.81 -17.80
CA ILE A 488 7.68 8.41 -18.98
C ILE A 488 8.75 9.44 -19.30
N ASP A 489 8.39 10.73 -19.29
CA ASP A 489 9.37 11.81 -19.51
C ASP A 489 10.49 11.78 -18.47
N ARG A 490 10.15 11.46 -17.21
CA ARG A 490 11.13 11.31 -16.14
C ARG A 490 12.05 10.11 -16.36
N LEU A 491 11.49 8.96 -16.73
CA LEU A 491 12.27 7.77 -17.06
C LEU A 491 13.24 8.05 -18.23
N LEU A 492 12.76 8.70 -19.29
CA LEU A 492 13.59 9.09 -20.43
C LEU A 492 14.73 10.01 -20.01
N ALA A 493 14.45 11.01 -19.16
CA ALA A 493 15.48 11.90 -18.63
C ALA A 493 16.50 11.18 -17.75
N LEU A 494 16.08 10.20 -16.93
CA LEU A 494 17.00 9.38 -16.14
C LEU A 494 17.87 8.48 -17.02
N MET A 495 17.30 7.87 -18.06
CA MET A 495 18.04 7.04 -19.02
C MET A 495 19.09 7.85 -19.77
N ASP A 496 18.74 9.05 -20.26
CA ASP A 496 19.68 9.96 -20.93
C ASP A 496 20.85 10.32 -20.00
N GLN A 497 20.56 10.73 -18.75
CA GLN A 497 21.61 11.04 -17.80
C GLN A 497 22.49 9.84 -17.46
N LEU A 498 21.92 8.64 -17.36
CA LEU A 498 22.65 7.42 -17.08
C LEU A 498 23.62 7.08 -18.22
N PHE A 499 23.16 7.10 -19.48
CA PHE A 499 24.04 6.87 -20.63
C PHE A 499 25.14 7.92 -20.78
N ASN A 500 24.82 9.20 -20.52
CA ASN A 500 25.80 10.28 -20.52
C ASN A 500 26.86 10.08 -19.42
N ALA A 501 26.45 9.64 -18.23
CA ALA A 501 27.35 9.39 -17.12
C ALA A 501 28.26 8.17 -17.38
N PHE A 502 27.74 7.08 -17.94
CA PHE A 502 28.55 5.94 -18.41
C PHE A 502 29.64 6.40 -19.38
N SER A 503 29.25 7.15 -20.43
CA SER A 503 30.19 7.66 -21.44
C SER A 503 31.30 8.52 -20.81
N ARG A 504 30.94 9.35 -19.83
CA ARG A 504 31.89 10.23 -19.15
C ARG A 504 32.89 9.47 -18.27
N VAL A 505 32.41 8.54 -17.45
CA VAL A 505 33.27 7.72 -16.57
C VAL A 505 34.16 6.80 -17.40
N GLU A 506 33.64 6.21 -18.48
CA GLU A 506 34.43 5.36 -19.39
C GLU A 506 35.56 6.15 -20.06
N CYS A 507 35.28 7.35 -20.57
CA CYS A 507 36.30 8.21 -21.18
C CYS A 507 37.43 8.54 -20.20
N GLU A 508 37.09 8.83 -18.93
CA GLU A 508 38.09 9.11 -17.91
C GLU A 508 38.89 7.84 -17.55
N ALA A 509 38.24 6.69 -17.39
CA ALA A 509 38.92 5.42 -17.13
C ALA A 509 39.88 5.05 -18.26
N ALA A 510 39.47 5.26 -19.51
CA ALA A 510 40.31 5.06 -20.69
C ALA A 510 41.50 6.02 -20.72
N ALA A 511 41.30 7.30 -20.36
CA ALA A 511 42.36 8.30 -20.28
C ALA A 511 43.41 7.93 -19.22
N GLN A 512 43.00 7.28 -18.12
CA GLN A 512 43.88 6.79 -17.06
C GLN A 512 44.54 5.43 -17.39
N GLY A 513 44.10 4.76 -18.46
CA GLY A 513 44.59 3.44 -18.84
C GLY A 513 44.03 2.29 -17.99
N ASP A 514 42.93 2.50 -17.26
CA ASP A 514 42.28 1.45 -16.46
C ASP A 514 41.40 0.56 -17.35
N SER A 515 42.06 -0.36 -18.06
CA SER A 515 41.39 -1.29 -18.97
C SER A 515 40.35 -2.20 -18.32
N ILE A 516 40.44 -2.45 -17.01
CA ILE A 516 39.51 -3.31 -16.28
C ILE A 516 38.18 -2.56 -16.08
N VAL A 517 38.26 -1.32 -15.60
CA VAL A 517 37.08 -0.46 -15.40
C VAL A 517 36.40 -0.16 -16.73
N VAL A 518 37.17 0.11 -17.79
CA VAL A 518 36.62 0.32 -19.14
C VAL A 518 35.82 -0.90 -19.61
N ALA A 519 36.38 -2.10 -19.48
CA ALA A 519 35.69 -3.32 -19.92
C ALA A 519 34.39 -3.59 -19.14
N ASP A 520 34.39 -3.36 -17.82
CA ASP A 520 33.18 -3.48 -17.00
C ASP A 520 32.09 -2.46 -17.41
N LEU A 521 32.48 -1.19 -17.58
CA LEU A 521 31.56 -0.12 -18.00
C LEU A 521 30.96 -0.39 -19.38
N GLN A 522 31.76 -0.83 -20.34
CA GLN A 522 31.28 -1.20 -21.68
C GLN A 522 30.27 -2.34 -21.62
N GLN A 523 30.57 -3.39 -20.87
CA GLN A 523 29.66 -4.54 -20.74
C GLN A 523 28.31 -4.11 -20.12
N ARG A 524 28.33 -3.28 -19.08
CA ARG A 524 27.12 -2.75 -18.43
C ARG A 524 26.35 -1.83 -19.36
N PHE A 525 27.03 -0.91 -20.04
CA PHE A 525 26.42 0.00 -21.00
C PHE A 525 25.71 -0.77 -22.12
N THR A 526 26.37 -1.77 -22.72
CA THR A 526 25.77 -2.62 -23.76
C THR A 526 24.56 -3.38 -23.22
N THR A 527 24.67 -3.98 -22.03
CA THR A 527 23.56 -4.72 -21.41
C THR A 527 22.34 -3.81 -21.17
N LEU A 528 22.58 -2.58 -20.67
CA LEU A 528 21.55 -1.59 -20.45
C LEU A 528 20.93 -1.09 -21.77
N ALA A 529 21.75 -0.85 -22.80
CA ALA A 529 21.28 -0.44 -24.12
C ALA A 529 20.42 -1.53 -24.78
N GLU A 530 20.85 -2.79 -24.75
CA GLU A 530 20.07 -3.94 -25.24
C GLU A 530 18.76 -4.13 -24.47
N PHE A 531 18.76 -3.86 -23.17
CA PHE A 531 17.53 -3.83 -22.38
C PHE A 531 16.60 -2.70 -22.85
N TRP A 532 17.12 -1.49 -23.02
CA TRP A 532 16.35 -0.30 -23.38
C TRP A 532 15.77 -0.36 -24.80
N ASP A 533 16.53 -0.91 -25.75
CA ASP A 533 16.15 -1.02 -27.17
C ASP A 533 14.83 -1.80 -27.38
N LYS A 534 14.51 -2.72 -26.46
CA LYS A 534 13.24 -3.47 -26.46
C LYS A 534 12.00 -2.57 -26.41
N PHE A 535 12.13 -1.36 -25.86
CA PHE A 535 11.03 -0.42 -25.64
C PHE A 535 11.09 0.80 -26.57
N ALA A 536 12.26 1.06 -27.18
CA ALA A 536 12.58 2.26 -27.94
C ALA A 536 12.36 2.10 -29.46
N ALA A 537 11.55 1.12 -29.89
CA ALA A 537 11.32 0.84 -31.31
C ALA A 537 10.67 2.04 -32.04
N THR A 538 11.45 2.67 -32.91
CA THR A 538 11.11 3.84 -33.74
C THR A 538 10.31 3.48 -35.01
N THR A 539 9.93 2.22 -35.21
CA THR A 539 9.22 1.77 -36.41
C THR A 539 7.86 1.19 -36.08
N VAL A 540 6.84 2.04 -36.11
CA VAL A 540 5.48 1.60 -36.42
C VAL A 540 5.41 1.47 -37.94
N ALA A 541 5.88 0.35 -38.48
CA ALA A 541 5.92 0.13 -39.93
C ALA A 541 4.53 -0.17 -40.54
N ASP A 542 3.50 -0.42 -39.72
CA ASP A 542 2.20 -0.93 -40.17
C ASP A 542 0.97 -0.12 -39.70
N LEU A 543 1.12 1.15 -39.34
CA LEU A 543 -0.06 2.03 -39.30
C LEU A 543 -0.37 2.53 -40.70
N GLN A 544 -1.48 2.02 -41.28
CA GLN A 544 -2.07 2.67 -42.45
C GLN A 544 -2.30 4.16 -42.12
N PRO A 545 -1.91 5.09 -43.00
CA PRO A 545 -2.22 6.50 -42.82
C PRO A 545 -3.74 6.67 -42.73
N VAL A 546 -4.21 7.07 -41.55
CA VAL A 546 -5.60 7.49 -41.36
C VAL A 546 -5.75 8.85 -42.04
N TYR A 547 -6.22 8.84 -43.29
CA TYR A 547 -6.71 10.04 -43.93
C TYR A 547 -8.10 10.34 -43.39
N GLY A 548 -8.22 11.43 -42.64
CA GLY A 548 -9.51 11.96 -42.18
C GLY A 548 -10.35 12.41 -43.37
N GLY A 549 -11.49 11.76 -43.55
CA GLY A 549 -12.62 12.20 -44.36
C GLY A 549 -13.87 12.21 -43.51
#